data_AF-A0A3D4CWJ9-F1
#
_entry.id   AF-A0A3D4CWJ9-F1
#
_cell.length_a   1.000
_cell.length_b   1.000
_cell.length_c   1.000
_cell.angle_alpha   90.00
_cell.angle_beta   90.00
_cell.angle_gamma   90.00
#
_symmetry.space_group_name_H-M   'P 1'
#
loop_
_entity.id
_entity.type
_entity.pdbx_description
1 polymer ?
#
loop_
_entity_poly.entity_id
_entity_poly.type
_entity_poly.pdbx_seq_one_letter_code
_entity_poly.pdbx_strand_id
1 'polypeptide(L)'
;LALIALERAELLHQLGRGVEAIRELEEVLTTLEDRALHARLKNEVLLAMAKLMSRAGEPRRAIKALTDSLPALRSAECAGLRARQKAWLAKIYMGAGERDWAVSLLEEIRHDPQMSPRHFTVAEAFVENRELGGTGVRGFVVRENRGYLVICSPGCFEIRVAVGEGEDEERISGNCHAITHWFNLKADPFGTTNLLAGGSLLEIIESTASHGAWAHGPAIIELLESSSARVRFQRRDASFPATRFEEYTVYPSGRIFVLLGREGPRPSESRIELLLTTPRLIRPTGWHVIDPRTNLPVKAGTVFRGQHLLFSGLPLPSNHWSAPGDLLLMPSWTGSRLGTRVPRDAGKTMHHRISCKDCGKEDRLALQLRIIPSFLEKTGLAEECRKDYQYPGDLSVQGGEIFTDDPGDLNSDGYNESEGCHVVSGGRILEFRAGDHDRPNPVFKFVSPAFVGIPDVIVDGRIADSSFYKLCWVDPETLILCWHGTIPAGGRVRFTLE
;
A
#
# COMPACT_ATOMS: atom_id res chain seq x y z
N LEU A 1 20.49 -11.86 12.54
CA LEU A 1 20.56 -12.20 13.98
C LEU A 1 19.51 -11.43 14.78
N ALA A 2 19.52 -10.10 14.80
CA ALA A 2 18.56 -9.34 15.60
C ALA A 2 17.07 -9.53 15.25
N LEU A 3 16.72 -9.59 13.95
CA LEU A 3 15.35 -9.92 13.53
C LEU A 3 14.91 -11.32 14.01
N ILE A 4 15.82 -12.30 13.97
CA ILE A 4 15.56 -13.67 14.47
C ILE A 4 15.27 -13.65 15.97
N ALA A 5 16.05 -12.89 16.74
CA ALA A 5 15.86 -12.80 18.17
C ALA A 5 14.55 -12.08 18.53
N LEU A 6 14.15 -11.07 17.76
CA LEU A 6 12.83 -10.45 17.90
C LEU A 6 11.70 -11.47 17.69
N GLU A 7 11.79 -12.29 16.64
CA GLU A 7 10.81 -13.36 16.37
C GLU A 7 10.76 -14.41 17.49
N ARG A 8 11.94 -14.85 17.93
CA ARG A 8 12.06 -15.89 18.97
C ARG A 8 11.62 -15.39 20.33
N ALA A 9 11.91 -14.14 20.67
CA ALA A 9 11.47 -13.52 21.93
C ALA A 9 9.94 -13.49 22.04
N GLU A 10 9.22 -13.27 20.95
CA GLU A 10 7.76 -13.29 20.95
C GLU A 10 7.21 -14.71 21.11
N LEU A 11 7.77 -15.69 20.40
CA LEU A 11 7.42 -17.11 20.57
C LEU A 11 7.65 -17.56 22.02
N LEU A 12 8.80 -17.22 22.60
CA LEU A 12 9.11 -17.49 24.00
C LEU A 12 8.12 -16.80 24.93
N HIS A 13 7.73 -15.56 24.63
CA HIS A 13 6.72 -14.84 25.41
C HIS A 13 5.35 -15.55 25.38
N GLN A 14 4.87 -15.98 24.21
CA GLN A 14 3.62 -16.72 24.06
C GLN A 14 3.63 -18.05 24.83
N LEU A 15 4.81 -18.67 24.97
CA LEU A 15 5.02 -19.88 25.76
C LEU A 15 5.22 -19.61 27.26
N GLY A 16 5.04 -18.36 27.73
CA GLY A 16 5.24 -17.98 29.14
C GLY A 16 6.70 -17.85 29.57
N ARG A 17 7.66 -17.93 28.64
CA ARG A 17 9.11 -17.93 28.88
C ARG A 17 9.72 -16.53 28.69
N GLY A 18 9.10 -15.52 29.31
CA GLY A 18 9.47 -14.11 29.14
C GLY A 18 10.90 -13.75 29.58
N VAL A 19 11.43 -14.41 30.61
CA VAL A 19 12.82 -14.19 31.08
C VAL A 19 13.84 -14.66 30.05
N GLU A 20 13.58 -15.81 29.41
CA GLU A 20 14.43 -16.32 28.35
C GLU A 20 14.40 -15.41 27.12
N ALA A 21 13.22 -14.89 26.79
CA ALA A 21 13.06 -13.91 25.71
C ALA A 21 13.90 -12.64 25.97
N ILE A 22 13.90 -12.11 27.19
CA ILE A 22 14.73 -10.95 27.56
C ILE A 22 16.22 -11.26 27.39
N ARG A 23 16.68 -12.41 27.90
CA ARG A 23 18.09 -12.82 27.81
C ARG A 23 18.59 -12.93 26.37
N GLU A 24 17.77 -13.46 25.46
CA GLU A 24 18.13 -13.54 24.04
C GLU A 24 18.22 -12.18 23.36
N LEU A 25 17.34 -11.24 23.72
CA LEU A 25 17.40 -9.88 23.21
C LEU A 25 18.63 -9.13 23.75
N GLU A 26 19.00 -9.34 25.02
CA GLU A 26 20.22 -8.79 25.62
C GLU A 26 21.48 -9.28 24.89
N GLU A 27 21.57 -10.59 24.62
CA GLU A 27 22.69 -11.17 23.86
C GLU A 27 22.83 -10.53 22.48
N VAL A 28 21.71 -10.36 21.75
CA VAL A 28 21.72 -9.69 20.45
C VAL A 28 22.17 -8.24 20.55
N LEU A 29 21.76 -7.49 21.57
CA LEU A 29 22.17 -6.10 21.73
C LEU A 29 23.70 -5.97 21.85
N THR A 30 24.39 -6.94 22.43
CA THR A 30 25.86 -6.93 22.52
C THR A 30 26.56 -7.11 21.17
N THR A 31 25.85 -7.69 20.19
CA THR A 31 26.39 -7.94 18.83
C THR A 31 26.12 -6.80 17.85
N LEU A 32 25.23 -5.86 18.20
CA LEU A 32 24.87 -4.74 17.35
C LEU A 32 25.85 -3.58 17.56
N GLU A 33 26.66 -3.29 16.54
CA GLU A 33 27.58 -2.15 16.55
C GLU A 33 26.83 -0.81 16.62
N ASP A 34 27.39 0.19 17.30
CA ASP A 34 26.89 1.57 17.36
C ASP A 34 27.14 2.35 16.05
N ARG A 35 26.59 1.83 14.94
CA ARG A 35 26.49 2.55 13.67
C ARG A 35 25.07 3.10 13.52
N ALA A 36 24.95 4.24 12.83
CA ALA A 36 23.65 4.86 12.53
C ALA A 36 22.65 3.87 11.89
N LEU A 37 23.13 2.96 11.04
CA LEU A 37 22.32 1.92 10.38
C LEU A 37 21.71 0.90 11.38
N HIS A 38 22.36 0.65 12.52
CA HIS A 38 21.87 -0.28 13.55
C HIS A 38 21.07 0.42 14.65
N ALA A 39 21.12 1.76 14.72
CA ALA A 39 20.43 2.54 15.77
C ALA A 39 18.93 2.25 15.82
N ARG A 40 18.27 2.17 14.65
CA ARG A 40 16.85 1.81 14.55
C ARG A 40 16.58 0.40 15.07
N LEU A 41 17.32 -0.59 14.57
CA LEU A 41 17.14 -2.00 14.94
C LEU A 41 17.41 -2.23 16.44
N LYS A 42 18.44 -1.59 16.99
CA LYS A 42 18.74 -1.58 18.42
C LYS A 42 17.56 -1.04 19.23
N ASN A 43 16.93 0.03 18.76
CA ASN A 43 15.75 0.63 19.39
C ASN A 43 14.50 -0.25 19.30
N GLU A 44 14.32 -0.99 18.21
CA GLU A 44 13.24 -1.98 18.08
C GLU A 44 13.43 -3.14 19.07
N VAL A 45 14.67 -3.63 19.22
CA VAL A 45 15.03 -4.66 20.22
C VAL A 45 14.79 -4.15 21.64
N LEU A 46 15.25 -2.94 21.96
CA LEU A 46 15.04 -2.32 23.27
C LEU A 46 13.55 -2.11 23.58
N LEU A 47 12.74 -1.74 22.58
CA LEU A 47 11.29 -1.62 22.75
C LEU A 47 10.63 -2.97 23.02
N ALA A 48 11.00 -4.03 22.30
CA ALA A 48 10.50 -5.37 22.57
C ALA A 48 10.86 -5.85 23.97
N MET A 49 12.12 -5.64 24.36
CA MET A 49 12.66 -6.01 25.67
C MET A 49 11.96 -5.24 26.81
N ALA A 50 11.74 -3.93 26.65
CA ALA A 50 11.05 -3.10 27.65
C ALA A 50 9.60 -3.55 27.89
N LYS A 51 8.89 -4.01 26.86
CA LYS A 51 7.54 -4.60 27.01
C LYS A 51 7.57 -5.85 27.87
N LEU A 52 8.55 -6.74 27.64
CA LEU A 52 8.72 -7.96 28.41
C LEU A 52 9.10 -7.66 29.87
N MET A 53 10.03 -6.73 30.09
CA MET A 53 10.43 -6.27 31.43
C MET A 53 9.25 -5.66 32.20
N SER A 54 8.46 -4.80 31.56
CA SER A 54 7.27 -4.20 32.20
C SER A 54 6.25 -5.26 32.62
N ARG A 55 6.02 -6.30 31.79
CA ARG A 55 5.15 -7.43 32.12
C ARG A 55 5.72 -8.33 33.23
N ALA A 56 7.04 -8.44 33.30
CA ALA A 56 7.75 -9.20 34.34
C ALA A 56 7.82 -8.48 35.70
N GLY A 57 7.21 -7.29 35.83
CA GLY A 57 7.24 -6.52 37.08
C GLY A 57 8.52 -5.70 37.26
N GLU A 58 9.26 -5.43 36.18
CA GLU A 58 10.49 -4.63 36.19
C GLU A 58 10.33 -3.25 35.48
N PRO A 59 9.35 -2.41 35.85
CA PRO A 59 9.04 -1.18 35.12
C PRO A 59 10.20 -0.17 35.14
N ARG A 60 11.02 -0.15 36.19
CA ARG A 60 12.20 0.75 36.26
C ARG A 60 13.26 0.40 35.23
N ARG A 61 13.51 -0.90 34.98
CA ARG A 61 14.44 -1.35 33.93
C ARG A 61 13.88 -1.02 32.55
N ALA A 62 12.58 -1.22 32.35
CA ALA A 62 11.90 -0.87 31.10
C ALA A 62 11.96 0.64 30.81
N ILE A 63 11.69 1.50 31.80
CA ILE A 63 11.81 2.97 31.66
C ILE A 63 13.22 3.34 31.26
N LYS A 64 14.23 2.88 32.01
CA LYS A 64 15.63 3.20 31.72
C LYS A 64 16.02 2.79 30.29
N ALA A 65 15.68 1.58 29.88
CA ALA A 65 16.00 1.07 28.55
C ALA A 65 15.40 1.92 27.42
N LEU A 66 14.16 2.39 27.57
CA LEU A 66 13.50 3.25 26.58
C LEU A 66 14.00 4.70 26.61
N THR A 67 14.20 5.28 27.80
CA THR A 67 14.70 6.64 27.93
C THR A 67 16.11 6.78 27.35
N ASP A 68 17.00 5.83 27.65
CA ASP A 68 18.38 5.84 27.16
C ASP A 68 18.46 5.66 25.63
N SER A 69 17.43 5.07 25.01
CA SER A 69 17.40 4.77 23.57
C SER A 69 16.84 5.90 22.70
N LEU A 70 15.95 6.73 23.25
CA LEU A 70 15.29 7.84 22.54
C LEU A 70 16.25 8.81 21.82
N PRO A 71 17.42 9.20 22.37
CA PRO A 71 18.34 10.11 21.69
C PRO A 71 18.84 9.60 20.33
N ALA A 72 18.84 8.29 20.10
CA ALA A 72 19.25 7.69 18.85
C ALA A 72 18.16 7.76 17.74
N LEU A 73 16.93 8.15 18.08
CA LEU A 73 15.79 8.23 17.16
C LEU A 73 15.47 9.66 16.70
N ARG A 74 16.48 10.54 16.59
CA ARG A 74 16.29 11.97 16.24
C ARG A 74 15.93 12.23 14.76
N SER A 75 16.12 11.26 13.87
CA SER A 75 15.81 11.44 12.45
C SER A 75 14.30 11.41 12.19
N ALA A 76 13.86 12.12 11.14
CA ALA A 76 12.46 12.14 10.72
C ALA A 76 11.96 10.74 10.28
N GLU A 77 12.84 9.90 9.72
CA GLU A 77 12.55 8.51 9.38
C GLU A 77 12.21 7.64 10.60
N CYS A 78 12.72 8.03 11.78
CA CYS A 78 12.46 7.34 13.04
C CYS A 78 11.29 7.95 13.83
N ALA A 79 10.61 8.97 13.31
CA ALA A 79 9.56 9.70 14.03
C ALA A 79 8.44 8.76 14.54
N GLY A 80 8.00 7.80 13.72
CA GLY A 80 7.00 6.80 14.13
C GLY A 80 7.50 5.93 15.29
N LEU A 81 8.72 5.40 15.20
CA LEU A 81 9.31 4.57 16.27
C LEU A 81 9.54 5.38 17.55
N ARG A 82 9.96 6.65 17.43
CA ARG A 82 10.10 7.58 18.55
C ARG A 82 8.76 7.83 19.23
N ALA A 83 7.70 8.11 18.46
CA ALA A 83 6.35 8.29 18.99
C ALA A 83 5.87 7.02 19.72
N ARG A 84 6.09 5.84 19.12
CA ARG A 84 5.73 4.56 19.72
C ARG A 84 6.47 4.29 21.03
N GLN A 85 7.78 4.58 21.10
CA GLN A 85 8.55 4.43 22.33
C GLN A 85 8.08 5.40 23.42
N LYS A 86 7.83 6.67 23.08
CA LYS A 86 7.27 7.66 24.02
C LYS A 86 5.90 7.24 24.54
N ALA A 87 5.03 6.71 23.68
CA ALA A 87 3.71 6.21 24.07
C ALA A 87 3.82 4.99 25.02
N TRP A 88 4.79 4.10 24.79
CA TRP A 88 5.07 2.99 25.72
C TRP A 88 5.61 3.47 27.07
N LEU A 89 6.53 4.44 27.08
CA LEU A 89 6.99 5.08 28.31
C LEU A 89 5.83 5.70 29.08
N ALA A 90 4.98 6.48 28.40
CA ALA A 90 3.79 7.10 29.00
C ALA A 90 2.85 6.05 29.60
N LYS A 91 2.66 4.91 28.94
CA LYS A 91 1.86 3.79 29.47
C LYS A 91 2.45 3.17 30.73
N ILE A 92 3.78 3.01 30.79
CA ILE A 92 4.46 2.49 31.99
C ILE A 92 4.32 3.49 33.16
N TYR A 93 4.50 4.79 32.89
CA TYR A 93 4.31 5.84 33.90
C TYR A 93 2.87 5.91 34.41
N MET A 94 1.87 5.85 33.52
CA MET A 94 0.46 5.76 33.92
C MET A 94 0.19 4.56 34.83
N GLY A 95 0.74 3.39 34.50
CA GLY A 95 0.62 2.19 35.34
C GLY A 95 1.31 2.31 36.71
N ALA A 96 2.32 3.17 36.83
CA ALA A 96 3.01 3.47 38.08
C ALA A 96 2.36 4.61 38.89
N GLY A 97 1.29 5.24 38.40
CA GLY A 97 0.64 6.40 39.04
C GLY A 97 1.29 7.75 38.73
N GLU A 98 2.30 7.78 37.86
CA GLU A 98 3.10 8.96 37.50
C GLU A 98 2.46 9.73 36.33
N ARG A 99 1.27 10.28 36.55
CA ARG A 99 0.45 10.88 35.48
C ARG A 99 1.13 12.06 34.79
N ASP A 100 1.81 12.91 35.53
CA ASP A 100 2.43 14.13 34.99
C ASP A 100 3.55 13.80 33.98
N TRP A 101 4.32 12.73 34.25
CA TRP A 101 5.32 12.21 33.32
C TRP A 101 4.70 11.66 32.05
N ALA A 102 3.59 10.95 32.16
CA ALA A 102 2.86 10.43 31.00
C ALA A 102 2.29 11.55 30.11
N VAL A 103 1.69 12.58 30.72
CA VAL A 103 1.17 13.75 29.99
C VAL A 103 2.31 14.50 29.30
N SER A 104 3.43 14.71 29.99
CA SER A 104 4.60 15.37 29.42
C SER A 104 5.09 14.66 28.15
N LEU A 105 5.16 13.32 28.17
CA LEU A 105 5.54 12.54 26.99
C LEU A 105 4.54 12.65 25.83
N LEU A 106 3.23 12.75 26.11
CA LEU A 106 2.21 12.94 25.08
C LEU A 106 2.28 14.35 24.47
N GLU A 107 2.51 15.38 25.28
CA GLU A 107 2.73 16.75 24.77
C GLU A 107 4.02 16.85 23.94
N GLU A 108 5.08 16.14 24.34
CA GLU A 108 6.28 16.03 23.53
C GLU A 108 6.01 15.37 22.17
N ILE A 109 5.08 14.41 22.06
CA ILE A 109 4.66 13.84 20.77
C ILE A 109 3.88 14.88 19.97
N ARG A 110 2.97 15.61 20.61
CA ARG A 110 2.11 16.62 19.97
C ARG A 110 2.91 17.77 19.35
N HIS A 111 3.97 18.21 20.03
CA HIS A 111 4.77 19.37 19.64
C HIS A 111 6.05 19.02 18.87
N ASP A 112 6.29 17.74 18.57
CA ASP A 112 7.44 17.33 17.76
C ASP A 112 7.23 17.66 16.28
N PRO A 113 8.05 18.54 15.67
CA PRO A 113 7.84 18.99 14.29
C PRO A 113 8.05 17.90 13.24
N GLN A 114 8.66 16.76 13.60
CA GLN A 114 8.84 15.63 12.69
C GLN A 114 7.70 14.60 12.81
N MET A 115 6.79 14.76 13.77
CA MET A 115 5.65 13.87 13.97
C MET A 115 4.38 14.49 13.38
N SER A 116 3.63 13.68 12.62
CA SER A 116 2.29 14.07 12.21
C SER A 116 1.30 14.06 13.38
N PRO A 117 0.20 14.85 13.33
CA PRO A 117 -0.88 14.83 14.33
C PRO A 117 -1.44 13.43 14.63
N ARG A 118 -1.37 12.50 13.67
CA ARG A 118 -1.77 11.10 13.86
C ARG A 118 -0.99 10.45 15.00
N HIS A 119 0.32 10.67 15.10
CA HIS A 119 1.15 10.04 16.13
C HIS A 119 0.64 10.38 17.53
N PHE A 120 0.21 11.62 17.75
CA PHE A 120 -0.41 12.04 19.00
C PHE A 120 -1.73 11.30 19.25
N THR A 121 -2.67 11.32 18.30
CA THR A 121 -3.98 10.63 18.45
C THR A 121 -3.83 9.14 18.72
N VAL A 122 -2.89 8.48 18.04
CA VAL A 122 -2.57 7.06 18.25
C VAL A 122 -1.93 6.84 19.62
N ALA A 123 -1.00 7.69 20.03
CA ALA A 123 -0.35 7.59 21.34
C ALA A 123 -1.35 7.77 22.49
N GLU A 124 -2.21 8.79 22.42
CA GLU A 124 -3.25 9.07 23.40
C GLU A 124 -4.18 7.86 23.55
N ALA A 125 -4.76 7.38 22.45
CA ALA A 125 -5.63 6.21 22.47
C ALA A 125 -4.93 4.96 23.03
N PHE A 126 -3.66 4.74 22.66
CA PHE A 126 -2.86 3.62 23.15
C PHE A 126 -2.60 3.67 24.66
N VAL A 127 -2.32 4.86 25.21
CA VAL A 127 -2.08 5.07 26.65
C VAL A 127 -3.37 4.90 27.45
N GLU A 128 -4.50 5.39 26.92
CA GLU A 128 -5.82 5.28 27.54
C GLU A 128 -6.46 3.89 27.41
N ASN A 129 -5.84 2.96 26.67
CA ASN A 129 -6.45 1.69 26.24
C ASN A 129 -7.79 1.89 25.51
N ARG A 130 -7.95 3.03 24.83
CA ARG A 130 -9.09 3.31 23.98
C ARG A 130 -8.84 2.68 22.62
N GLU A 131 -9.83 1.95 22.10
CA GLU A 131 -9.77 1.52 20.71
C GLU A 131 -9.72 2.76 19.81
N LEU A 132 -8.77 2.80 18.89
CA LEU A 132 -8.81 3.74 17.78
C LEU A 132 -10.07 3.39 17.00
N GLY A 133 -11.15 4.13 17.25
CA GLY A 133 -12.45 3.86 16.67
C GLY A 133 -12.26 3.57 15.19
N GLY A 134 -12.82 2.45 14.73
CA GLY A 134 -12.80 2.06 13.34
C GLY A 134 -13.52 3.14 12.53
N THR A 135 -12.82 4.21 12.18
CA THR A 135 -13.29 5.16 11.21
C THR A 135 -13.36 4.35 9.93
N GLY A 136 -14.56 3.94 9.54
CA GLY A 136 -14.79 3.38 8.22
C GLY A 136 -14.08 4.22 7.18
N VAL A 137 -13.66 3.63 6.07
CA VAL A 137 -12.88 4.31 5.03
C VAL A 137 -13.58 5.61 4.61
N ARG A 138 -13.18 6.76 5.16
CA ARG A 138 -13.89 8.05 4.98
C ARG A 138 -13.37 8.88 3.81
N GLY A 139 -12.40 8.35 3.05
CA GLY A 139 -11.69 9.05 1.99
C GLY A 139 -10.24 9.35 2.36
N PHE A 140 -9.60 10.19 1.56
CA PHE A 140 -8.21 10.59 1.76
C PHE A 140 -8.05 11.87 2.58
N VAL A 141 -6.90 11.94 3.25
CA VAL A 141 -6.27 13.18 3.70
C VAL A 141 -4.98 13.32 2.90
N VAL A 142 -4.94 14.30 1.99
CA VAL A 142 -3.76 14.63 1.19
C VAL A 142 -3.07 15.84 1.84
N ARG A 143 -1.76 15.75 2.07
CA ARG A 143 -0.97 16.84 2.68
C ARG A 143 0.34 17.02 1.95
N GLU A 144 0.66 18.26 1.67
CA GLU A 144 1.97 18.61 1.12
C GLU A 144 2.97 18.87 2.24
N ASN A 145 4.16 18.27 2.13
CA ASN A 145 5.30 18.54 2.99
C ASN A 145 6.51 18.90 2.13
N ARG A 146 7.53 19.52 2.73
CA ARG A 146 8.81 19.77 2.03
C ARG A 146 9.40 18.44 1.55
N GLY A 147 9.49 18.26 0.24
CA GLY A 147 10.09 17.09 -0.39
C GLY A 147 9.15 15.91 -0.68
N TYR A 148 7.88 15.94 -0.24
CA TYR A 148 6.94 14.84 -0.49
C TYR A 148 5.46 15.21 -0.29
N LEU A 149 4.58 14.55 -1.06
CA LEU A 149 3.14 14.53 -0.87
C LEU A 149 2.75 13.33 -0.01
N VAL A 150 1.96 13.54 1.04
CA VAL A 150 1.40 12.49 1.89
C VAL A 150 -0.01 12.19 1.44
N ILE A 151 -0.26 10.94 1.02
CA ILE A 151 -1.58 10.41 0.74
C ILE A 151 -1.94 9.44 1.87
N CYS A 152 -2.89 9.82 2.72
CA CYS A 152 -3.25 9.03 3.91
C CYS A 152 -4.73 8.64 3.86
N SER A 153 -5.01 7.34 3.94
CA SER A 153 -6.33 6.81 4.27
C SER A 153 -6.32 6.47 5.77
N PRO A 154 -6.93 7.30 6.64
CA PRO A 154 -6.83 7.12 8.09
C PRO A 154 -7.30 5.74 8.54
N GLY A 155 -6.48 5.07 9.37
CA GLY A 155 -6.77 3.70 9.83
C GLY A 155 -6.52 2.60 8.80
N CYS A 156 -6.12 2.95 7.57
CA CYS A 156 -5.77 2.00 6.52
C CYS A 156 -4.28 2.07 6.16
N PHE A 157 -3.84 3.15 5.51
CA PHE A 157 -2.45 3.28 5.03
C PHE A 157 -2.00 4.74 4.87
N GLU A 158 -0.69 4.94 4.78
CA GLU A 158 -0.06 6.20 4.35
C GLU A 158 0.96 5.90 3.24
N ILE A 159 0.94 6.69 2.18
CA ILE A 159 1.91 6.68 1.09
C ILE A 159 2.58 8.06 1.05
N ARG A 160 3.89 8.10 0.85
CA ARG A 160 4.62 9.34 0.59
C ARG A 160 5.16 9.32 -0.82
N VAL A 161 4.65 10.21 -1.65
CA VAL A 161 5.11 10.42 -3.01
C VAL A 161 6.24 11.45 -2.96
N ALA A 162 7.39 11.14 -3.53
CA ALA A 162 8.51 12.06 -3.60
C ALA A 162 8.11 13.26 -4.45
N VAL A 163 8.37 14.46 -3.96
CA VAL A 163 8.00 15.68 -4.66
C VAL A 163 9.15 16.67 -4.49
N GLY A 164 9.80 17.08 -5.58
CA GLY A 164 10.86 18.08 -5.47
C GLY A 164 10.37 19.52 -5.63
N GLU A 165 11.33 20.43 -5.82
CA GLU A 165 11.08 21.86 -6.06
C GLU A 165 10.71 22.07 -7.55
N GLY A 166 9.63 22.81 -7.80
CA GLY A 166 9.10 23.10 -9.14
C GLY A 166 7.95 24.11 -9.07
N GLU A 167 7.66 24.77 -10.18
CA GLU A 167 6.47 25.64 -10.36
C GLU A 167 5.30 24.77 -10.86
N ASP A 168 4.08 25.02 -10.38
CA ASP A 168 2.81 24.37 -10.79
C ASP A 168 2.67 22.84 -10.52
N GLU A 169 1.95 22.11 -11.40
CA GLU A 169 1.52 20.71 -11.21
C GLU A 169 2.63 19.67 -11.46
N GLU A 170 3.72 20.05 -12.12
CA GLU A 170 4.88 19.18 -12.42
C GLU A 170 6.03 19.39 -11.44
N ARG A 171 6.48 18.32 -10.78
CA ARG A 171 7.49 18.44 -9.73
C ARG A 171 8.63 17.44 -9.92
N ILE A 172 9.88 17.93 -9.91
CA ILE A 172 11.06 17.10 -10.20
C ILE A 172 11.65 16.54 -8.91
N SER A 173 11.47 15.25 -8.65
CA SER A 173 12.13 14.58 -7.52
C SER A 173 13.55 14.14 -7.86
N GLY A 174 14.48 14.42 -6.94
CA GLY A 174 15.82 13.80 -6.97
C GLY A 174 15.82 12.30 -6.64
N ASN A 175 14.68 11.75 -6.20
CA ASN A 175 14.52 10.32 -6.03
C ASN A 175 14.09 9.66 -7.34
N CYS A 176 14.65 8.48 -7.60
CA CYS A 176 14.28 7.62 -8.72
C CYS A 176 12.84 7.09 -8.64
N HIS A 177 12.33 6.88 -7.43
CA HIS A 177 11.02 6.28 -7.18
C HIS A 177 9.96 7.34 -6.90
N ALA A 178 8.78 7.18 -7.51
CA ALA A 178 7.61 8.01 -7.22
C ALA A 178 7.19 7.90 -5.76
N ILE A 179 7.07 6.68 -5.25
CA ILE A 179 6.72 6.44 -3.86
C ILE A 179 7.98 6.15 -3.04
N THR A 180 8.19 6.90 -1.97
CA THR A 180 9.36 6.78 -1.07
C THR A 180 9.02 6.07 0.22
N HIS A 181 7.78 6.21 0.69
CA HIS A 181 7.32 5.53 1.90
C HIS A 181 5.95 4.94 1.73
N TRP A 182 5.76 3.80 2.38
CA TRP A 182 4.47 3.15 2.48
C TRP A 182 4.30 2.55 3.87
N PHE A 183 3.24 2.93 4.58
CA PHE A 183 2.90 2.44 5.92
C PHE A 183 1.52 1.77 5.92
N ASN A 184 1.42 0.59 6.53
CA ASN A 184 0.15 -0.06 6.84
C ASN A 184 -0.34 0.42 8.22
N LEU A 185 -1.21 1.42 8.24
CA LEU A 185 -1.68 2.05 9.48
C LEU A 185 -2.67 1.20 10.25
N LYS A 186 -3.28 0.18 9.62
CA LYS A 186 -4.17 -0.74 10.29
C LYS A 186 -3.41 -1.65 11.25
N ALA A 187 -2.26 -2.17 10.82
CA ALA A 187 -1.41 -3.05 11.62
C ALA A 187 -0.33 -2.29 12.42
N ASP A 188 0.14 -1.16 11.88
CA ASP A 188 1.13 -0.27 12.50
C ASP A 188 0.64 1.19 12.49
N PRO A 189 -0.27 1.56 13.41
CA PRO A 189 -0.85 2.91 13.46
C PRO A 189 0.18 4.03 13.65
N PHE A 190 1.34 3.71 14.22
CA PHE A 190 2.44 4.66 14.40
C PHE A 190 3.27 4.87 13.13
N GLY A 191 3.09 4.07 12.07
CA GLY A 191 3.89 4.17 10.85
C GLY A 191 5.39 3.97 11.13
N THR A 192 5.71 2.97 11.95
CA THR A 192 7.08 2.68 12.36
C THR A 192 7.87 1.96 11.28
N THR A 193 7.25 1.11 10.45
CA THR A 193 7.92 0.43 9.33
C THR A 193 7.50 0.98 7.98
N ASN A 194 8.50 1.52 7.27
CA ASN A 194 8.38 1.80 5.85
C ASN A 194 8.48 0.47 5.09
N LEU A 195 7.39 0.04 4.49
CA LEU A 195 7.30 -1.19 3.70
C LEU A 195 8.23 -1.14 2.47
N LEU A 196 8.57 0.06 1.99
CA LEU A 196 9.46 0.25 0.85
C LEU A 196 10.95 0.20 1.20
N ALA A 197 11.33 0.31 2.48
CA ALA A 197 12.74 0.20 2.89
C ALA A 197 13.36 -1.20 2.61
N GLY A 198 12.51 -2.19 2.27
CA GLY A 198 12.90 -3.50 1.76
C GLY A 198 12.97 -3.62 0.23
N GLY A 199 12.58 -2.59 -0.52
CA GLY A 199 12.70 -2.53 -1.98
C GLY A 199 11.51 -3.08 -2.78
N SER A 200 10.26 -2.79 -2.41
CA SER A 200 9.11 -3.29 -3.20
C SER A 200 8.01 -2.25 -3.38
N LEU A 201 8.24 -1.27 -4.26
CA LEU A 201 7.19 -0.86 -5.19
C LEU A 201 7.60 -1.45 -6.54
N LEU A 202 6.64 -1.92 -7.34
CA LEU A 202 6.85 -2.42 -8.70
C LEU A 202 7.95 -1.60 -9.44
N GLU A 203 9.13 -2.17 -9.65
CA GLU A 203 10.17 -1.54 -10.47
C GLU A 203 9.96 -2.01 -11.91
N ILE A 204 9.84 -1.10 -12.86
CA ILE A 204 9.63 -1.48 -14.26
C ILE A 204 10.95 -1.33 -15.00
N ILE A 205 11.37 -2.41 -15.67
CA ILE A 205 12.62 -2.44 -16.43
C ILE A 205 12.31 -2.79 -17.87
N GLU A 206 12.83 -2.03 -18.82
CA GLU A 206 12.81 -2.43 -20.22
C GLU A 206 14.05 -3.25 -20.54
N SER A 207 13.87 -4.47 -21.05
CA SER A 207 14.96 -5.23 -21.66
C SER A 207 15.18 -4.73 -23.08
N THR A 208 15.95 -3.66 -23.26
CA THR A 208 16.60 -3.41 -24.56
C THR A 208 17.99 -4.06 -24.54
N ALA A 209 18.37 -4.70 -25.64
CA ALA A 209 19.61 -5.47 -25.77
C ALA A 209 20.90 -4.64 -25.61
N SER A 210 20.81 -3.32 -25.46
CA SER A 210 21.92 -2.37 -25.54
C SER A 210 22.16 -1.52 -24.29
N HIS A 211 21.35 -1.63 -23.24
CA HIS A 211 21.56 -0.81 -22.04
C HIS A 211 21.51 -1.65 -20.76
N GLY A 212 22.68 -1.78 -20.12
CA GLY A 212 22.80 -2.25 -18.76
C GLY A 212 21.93 -1.42 -17.81
N ALA A 213 21.54 -2.04 -16.70
CA ALA A 213 20.71 -1.50 -15.62
C ALA A 213 20.63 0.04 -15.62
N TRP A 214 19.52 0.59 -16.11
CA TRP A 214 19.29 2.03 -16.06
C TRP A 214 19.22 2.40 -14.58
N ALA A 215 20.24 3.11 -14.09
CA ALA A 215 20.11 3.86 -12.85
C ALA A 215 19.02 4.89 -13.11
N HIS A 216 17.84 4.65 -12.54
CA HIS A 216 16.71 5.56 -12.64
C HIS A 216 17.16 6.98 -12.26
N GLY A 217 17.11 7.91 -13.23
CA GLY A 217 17.42 9.32 -13.00
C GLY A 217 16.33 10.00 -12.14
N PRO A 218 16.44 11.33 -11.93
CA PRO A 218 15.37 12.08 -11.30
C PRO A 218 14.02 11.82 -11.99
N ALA A 219 12.94 11.82 -11.21
CA ALA A 219 11.59 11.55 -11.69
C ALA A 219 10.76 12.83 -11.71
N ILE A 220 9.98 13.05 -12.77
CA ILE A 220 8.92 14.07 -12.78
C ILE A 220 7.67 13.42 -12.22
N ILE A 221 7.06 14.03 -11.21
CA ILE A 221 5.80 13.62 -10.62
C ILE A 221 4.76 14.70 -10.91
N GLU A 222 3.67 14.30 -11.53
CA GLU A 222 2.53 15.15 -11.88
C GLU A 222 1.29 14.66 -11.12
N LEU A 223 0.59 15.56 -10.43
CA LEU A 223 -0.64 15.21 -9.72
C LEU A 223 -1.84 15.41 -10.64
N LEU A 224 -2.42 14.32 -11.14
CA LEU A 224 -3.55 14.35 -12.08
C LEU A 224 -4.90 14.54 -11.40
N GLU A 225 -5.07 14.00 -10.19
CA GLU A 225 -6.32 14.08 -9.45
C GLU A 225 -6.05 14.06 -7.94
N SER A 226 -6.70 14.94 -7.19
CA SER A 226 -6.65 14.94 -5.72
C SER A 226 -8.05 15.13 -5.15
N SER A 227 -8.78 14.02 -5.02
CA SER A 227 -10.14 14.01 -4.51
C SER A 227 -10.26 13.18 -3.22
N SER A 228 -11.39 13.33 -2.52
CA SER A 228 -11.66 12.46 -1.37
C SER A 228 -12.00 11.01 -1.78
N ALA A 229 -12.34 10.79 -3.05
CA ALA A 229 -12.73 9.50 -3.61
C ALA A 229 -11.51 8.69 -4.09
N ARG A 230 -10.54 9.35 -4.74
CA ARG A 230 -9.27 8.75 -5.17
C ARG A 230 -8.19 9.82 -5.37
N VAL A 231 -6.93 9.39 -5.47
CA VAL A 231 -5.81 10.25 -5.86
C VAL A 231 -5.13 9.64 -7.07
N ARG A 232 -4.86 10.45 -8.09
CA ARG A 232 -4.12 10.05 -9.29
C ARG A 232 -2.87 10.88 -9.46
N PHE A 233 -1.76 10.22 -9.75
CA PHE A 233 -0.51 10.90 -10.09
C PHE A 233 0.25 10.11 -11.14
N GLN A 234 1.01 10.82 -11.96
CA GLN A 234 1.84 10.26 -13.00
C GLN A 234 3.31 10.48 -12.67
N ARG A 235 4.13 9.48 -13.00
CA ARG A 235 5.58 9.56 -12.93
C ARG A 235 6.18 9.41 -14.33
N ARG A 236 7.07 10.33 -14.69
CA ARG A 236 7.88 10.30 -15.92
C ARG A 236 9.37 10.31 -15.55
N ASP A 237 10.22 9.80 -16.44
CA ASP A 237 11.67 9.95 -16.29
C ASP A 237 12.07 11.37 -16.68
N ALA A 238 12.72 12.13 -15.80
CA ALA A 238 13.10 13.52 -16.10
C ALA A 238 14.11 13.63 -17.24
N SER A 239 14.91 12.58 -17.47
CA SER A 239 15.89 12.57 -18.56
C SER A 239 15.23 12.27 -19.91
N PHE A 240 14.08 11.57 -19.90
CA PHE A 240 13.37 11.12 -21.11
C PHE A 240 11.84 11.17 -20.92
N PRO A 241 11.24 12.35 -20.66
CA PRO A 241 9.86 12.46 -20.19
C PRO A 241 8.81 12.04 -21.22
N ALA A 242 9.12 12.16 -22.51
CA ALA A 242 8.24 11.77 -23.60
C ALA A 242 8.33 10.27 -23.97
N THR A 243 9.08 9.46 -23.21
CA THR A 243 9.32 8.06 -23.59
C THR A 243 8.52 7.05 -22.80
N ARG A 244 8.21 7.34 -21.53
CA ARG A 244 7.51 6.43 -20.63
C ARG A 244 6.82 7.17 -19.51
N PHE A 245 5.72 6.60 -19.05
CA PHE A 245 5.05 7.03 -17.84
C PHE A 245 4.52 5.86 -17.02
N GLU A 246 4.37 6.12 -15.73
CA GLU A 246 3.66 5.28 -14.77
C GLU A 246 2.55 6.13 -14.16
N GLU A 247 1.31 5.76 -14.36
CA GLU A 247 0.17 6.45 -13.75
C GLU A 247 -0.41 5.61 -12.62
N TYR A 248 -0.58 6.19 -11.45
CA TYR A 248 -1.06 5.53 -10.25
C TYR A 248 -2.44 6.07 -9.89
N THR A 249 -3.43 5.18 -9.75
CA THR A 249 -4.75 5.49 -9.21
C THR A 249 -4.89 4.82 -7.84
N VAL A 250 -4.93 5.62 -6.77
CA VAL A 250 -4.97 5.14 -5.39
C VAL A 250 -6.39 5.32 -4.83
N TYR A 251 -6.97 4.25 -4.26
CA TYR A 251 -8.25 4.31 -3.56
C TYR A 251 -8.10 4.24 -2.04
N PRO A 252 -9.02 4.86 -1.26
CA PRO A 252 -9.02 4.81 0.20
C PRO A 252 -9.07 3.38 0.77
N SER A 253 -9.59 2.42 0.00
CA SER A 253 -9.64 1.00 0.34
C SER A 253 -8.29 0.28 0.35
N GLY A 254 -7.22 0.93 -0.15
CA GLY A 254 -5.89 0.32 -0.31
C GLY A 254 -5.69 -0.44 -1.61
N ARG A 255 -6.64 -0.31 -2.56
CA ARG A 255 -6.45 -0.75 -3.95
C ARG A 255 -5.70 0.35 -4.70
N ILE A 256 -4.65 -0.03 -5.42
CA ILE A 256 -3.88 0.86 -6.27
C ILE A 256 -3.85 0.24 -7.65
N PHE A 257 -4.19 1.02 -8.66
CA PHE A 257 -4.11 0.60 -10.04
C PHE A 257 -2.98 1.38 -10.71
N VAL A 258 -2.26 0.72 -11.61
CA VAL A 258 -1.09 1.30 -12.26
C VAL A 258 -1.22 1.13 -13.76
N LEU A 259 -1.22 2.23 -14.50
CA LEU A 259 -1.06 2.24 -15.96
C LEU A 259 0.41 2.43 -16.30
N LEU A 260 0.96 1.50 -17.06
CA LEU A 260 2.28 1.65 -17.66
C LEU A 260 2.07 1.99 -19.12
N GLY A 261 2.76 3.01 -19.61
CA GLY A 261 2.63 3.41 -21.00
C GLY A 261 3.87 4.07 -21.57
N ARG A 262 3.83 4.23 -22.88
CA ARG A 262 4.85 4.90 -23.69
C ARG A 262 4.19 5.93 -24.57
N GLU A 263 4.81 7.09 -24.64
CA GLU A 263 4.52 8.12 -25.63
C GLU A 263 5.56 8.04 -26.77
N GLY A 264 5.16 8.35 -28.01
CA GLY A 264 6.06 8.37 -29.17
C GLY A 264 6.21 7.03 -29.94
N PRO A 265 7.11 7.00 -30.95
CA PRO A 265 7.18 5.88 -31.90
C PRO A 265 7.66 4.58 -31.24
N ARG A 266 6.98 3.48 -31.62
CA ARG A 266 7.20 2.13 -31.14
C ARG A 266 8.57 1.58 -31.58
N PRO A 267 9.45 1.13 -30.67
CA PRO A 267 10.64 0.37 -31.04
C PRO A 267 10.24 -0.96 -31.70
N SER A 268 11.06 -1.44 -32.63
CA SER A 268 10.83 -2.71 -33.33
C SER A 268 10.76 -3.95 -32.41
N GLU A 269 11.28 -3.87 -31.18
CA GLU A 269 11.26 -4.95 -30.19
C GLU A 269 11.01 -4.44 -28.75
N SER A 270 9.95 -3.64 -28.53
CA SER A 270 9.58 -3.27 -27.16
C SER A 270 9.09 -4.49 -26.36
N ARG A 271 9.66 -4.70 -25.17
CA ARG A 271 9.17 -5.69 -24.19
C ARG A 271 9.13 -5.03 -22.81
N ILE A 272 7.94 -4.97 -22.23
CA ILE A 272 7.78 -4.57 -20.83
C ILE A 272 8.23 -5.74 -19.95
N GLU A 273 9.24 -5.51 -19.11
CA GLU A 273 9.59 -6.42 -18.01
C GLU A 273 9.29 -5.72 -16.68
N LEU A 274 8.73 -6.48 -15.74
CA LEU A 274 8.55 -6.03 -14.37
C LEU A 274 9.67 -6.65 -13.54
N LEU A 275 10.39 -5.82 -12.78
CA LEU A 275 11.32 -6.25 -11.76
C LEU A 275 10.63 -6.11 -10.40
N LEU A 276 10.44 -7.25 -9.74
CA LEU A 276 9.98 -7.30 -8.37
C LEU A 276 11.18 -7.59 -7.47
N THR A 277 11.61 -6.58 -6.74
CA THR A 277 12.70 -6.70 -5.76
C THR A 277 12.09 -7.08 -4.40
N THR A 278 12.75 -7.96 -3.64
CA THR A 278 12.36 -8.33 -2.26
C THR A 278 13.61 -8.38 -1.36
N PRO A 279 13.52 -7.99 -0.09
CA PRO A 279 14.64 -8.13 0.83
C PRO A 279 14.82 -9.60 1.20
N ARG A 280 16.07 -10.08 1.27
CA ARG A 280 16.36 -11.48 1.59
C ARG A 280 16.21 -11.71 3.10
N LEU A 281 15.16 -12.42 3.50
CA LEU A 281 15.02 -12.98 4.85
C LEU A 281 15.58 -14.42 4.91
N ILE A 282 15.69 -14.98 6.12
CA ILE A 282 16.37 -16.27 6.40
C ILE A 282 15.59 -17.48 5.87
N ARG A 283 14.28 -17.33 5.64
CA ARG A 283 13.50 -18.27 4.85
C ARG A 283 13.48 -17.80 3.40
N PRO A 284 13.42 -18.70 2.40
CA PRO A 284 13.28 -18.32 1.00
C PRO A 284 11.87 -17.75 0.79
N THR A 285 11.71 -16.48 1.15
CA THR A 285 10.43 -15.77 1.16
C THR A 285 10.58 -14.62 0.19
N GLY A 286 9.84 -14.68 -0.90
CA GLY A 286 9.88 -13.73 -1.99
C GLY A 286 8.56 -13.75 -2.74
N TRP A 287 8.54 -13.20 -3.94
CA TRP A 287 7.37 -13.27 -4.79
C TRP A 287 7.11 -14.71 -5.23
N HIS A 288 5.95 -15.22 -4.85
CA HIS A 288 5.41 -16.48 -5.32
C HIS A 288 4.37 -16.21 -6.38
N VAL A 289 4.41 -17.00 -7.44
CA VAL A 289 3.34 -17.02 -8.43
C VAL A 289 2.43 -18.17 -8.07
N ILE A 290 1.14 -17.91 -7.91
CA ILE A 290 0.15 -18.92 -7.57
C ILE A 290 -0.66 -19.24 -8.83
N ASP A 291 -0.76 -20.53 -9.14
CA ASP A 291 -1.64 -21.02 -10.19
C ASP A 291 -3.09 -20.99 -9.69
N PRO A 292 -4.01 -20.26 -10.34
CA PRO A 292 -5.39 -20.13 -9.88
C PRO A 292 -6.19 -21.44 -9.98
N ARG A 293 -5.76 -22.40 -10.82
CA ARG A 293 -6.46 -23.68 -10.99
C ARG A 293 -6.17 -24.63 -9.85
N THR A 294 -4.92 -24.64 -9.40
CA THR A 294 -4.44 -25.54 -8.35
C THR A 294 -4.34 -24.85 -6.99
N ASN A 295 -4.36 -23.52 -6.96
CA ASN A 295 -4.06 -22.68 -5.80
C ASN A 295 -2.71 -23.02 -5.14
N LEU A 296 -1.73 -23.41 -5.95
CA LEU A 296 -0.40 -23.83 -5.51
C LEU A 296 0.69 -22.92 -6.07
N PRO A 297 1.80 -22.73 -5.32
CA PRO A 297 2.97 -22.04 -5.84
C PRO A 297 3.55 -22.72 -7.07
N VAL A 298 3.82 -21.90 -8.07
CA VAL A 298 4.42 -22.27 -9.33
C VAL A 298 5.94 -22.40 -9.16
N LYS A 299 6.55 -23.42 -9.77
CA LYS A 299 8.01 -23.64 -9.71
C LYS A 299 8.76 -22.51 -10.43
N ALA A 300 9.79 -21.99 -9.77
CA ALA A 300 10.70 -21.00 -10.35
C ALA A 300 11.32 -21.47 -11.68
N GLY A 301 11.50 -20.53 -12.61
CA GLY A 301 12.15 -20.73 -13.90
C GLY A 301 11.25 -21.33 -14.98
N THR A 302 10.03 -21.71 -14.62
CA THR A 302 9.09 -22.29 -15.58
C THR A 302 8.31 -21.17 -16.27
N VAL A 303 8.08 -21.30 -17.58
CA VAL A 303 7.32 -20.35 -18.41
C VAL A 303 5.86 -20.74 -18.40
N PHE A 304 4.98 -19.80 -18.06
CA PHE A 304 3.53 -20.06 -18.00
C PHE A 304 2.75 -19.06 -18.84
N ARG A 305 1.46 -19.31 -19.04
CA ARG A 305 0.49 -18.42 -19.68
C ARG A 305 -0.84 -18.54 -18.90
N GLY A 306 -1.43 -17.41 -18.49
CA GLY A 306 -2.79 -17.37 -17.93
C GLY A 306 -2.95 -16.47 -16.71
N GLN A 307 -4.14 -16.55 -16.10
CA GLN A 307 -4.67 -15.71 -15.02
C GLN A 307 -4.01 -15.92 -13.64
N HIS A 308 -2.71 -15.69 -13.51
CA HIS A 308 -1.99 -16.00 -12.27
C HIS A 308 -1.95 -14.82 -11.31
N LEU A 309 -1.85 -15.16 -10.03
CA LEU A 309 -1.67 -14.23 -8.93
C LEU A 309 -0.19 -14.15 -8.58
N LEU A 310 0.34 -12.94 -8.42
CA LEU A 310 1.63 -12.75 -7.77
C LEU A 310 1.42 -12.31 -6.33
N PHE A 311 1.94 -13.10 -5.41
CA PHE A 311 1.81 -12.87 -3.97
C PHE A 311 3.20 -12.87 -3.34
N SER A 312 3.54 -11.78 -2.67
CA SER A 312 4.69 -11.79 -1.78
C SER A 312 4.31 -12.51 -0.49
N GLY A 313 4.94 -13.64 -0.20
CA GLY A 313 4.75 -14.33 1.08
C GLY A 313 5.91 -14.01 1.98
N LEU A 314 5.80 -13.00 2.84
CA LEU A 314 6.71 -12.82 3.97
C LEU A 314 6.02 -13.42 5.20
N PRO A 315 6.21 -14.73 5.51
CA PRO A 315 5.74 -15.33 6.73
C PRO A 315 6.56 -14.75 7.89
N LEU A 316 6.04 -13.69 8.51
CA LEU A 316 6.46 -13.30 9.83
C LEU A 316 5.34 -13.71 10.80
N PRO A 317 5.66 -14.40 11.91
CA PRO A 317 4.66 -14.90 12.83
C PRO A 317 3.83 -13.74 13.40
N SER A 318 2.59 -13.64 12.90
CA SER A 318 1.31 -13.12 13.40
C SER A 318 1.23 -12.03 14.49
N ASN A 319 2.30 -11.39 14.96
CA ASN A 319 2.24 -10.24 15.88
C ASN A 319 3.47 -9.32 15.83
N HIS A 320 4.50 -9.63 15.05
CA HIS A 320 5.61 -8.71 14.76
C HIS A 320 5.86 -8.63 13.27
N TRP A 321 5.57 -7.43 12.73
CA TRP A 321 6.04 -6.95 11.43
C TRP A 321 5.78 -7.87 10.24
N SER A 322 4.54 -8.29 10.04
CA SER A 322 4.08 -8.66 8.69
C SER A 322 4.38 -7.50 7.73
N ALA A 323 5.39 -7.62 6.88
CA ALA A 323 5.29 -6.95 5.59
C ALA A 323 4.01 -7.53 4.95
N PRO A 324 3.12 -6.68 4.41
CA PRO A 324 1.94 -7.20 3.74
C PRO A 324 2.40 -8.19 2.67
N GLY A 325 1.61 -9.23 2.46
CA GLY A 325 1.70 -9.88 1.17
C GLY A 325 1.22 -8.88 0.14
N ASP A 326 2.14 -8.26 -0.59
CA ASP A 326 1.74 -7.41 -1.70
C ASP A 326 1.16 -8.32 -2.79
N LEU A 327 -0.02 -7.94 -3.23
CA LEU A 327 -0.69 -8.59 -4.33
C LEU A 327 -0.41 -7.81 -5.59
N LEU A 328 0.18 -8.46 -6.58
CA LEU A 328 0.24 -7.94 -7.94
C LEU A 328 -0.69 -8.77 -8.82
N LEU A 329 -1.64 -8.09 -9.41
CA LEU A 329 -2.66 -8.64 -10.28
C LEU A 329 -2.51 -8.08 -11.69
N MET A 330 -2.56 -8.99 -12.67
CA MET A 330 -2.59 -8.65 -14.09
C MET A 330 -4.01 -8.86 -14.64
N PRO A 331 -4.43 -8.11 -15.68
CA PRO A 331 -5.71 -8.29 -16.34
C PRO A 331 -5.86 -9.71 -16.91
N SER A 332 -7.09 -10.22 -16.97
CA SER A 332 -7.39 -11.63 -17.29
C SER A 332 -7.00 -12.06 -18.70
N TRP A 333 -6.97 -11.11 -19.63
CA TRP A 333 -6.64 -11.30 -21.04
C TRP A 333 -5.13 -11.21 -21.33
N THR A 334 -4.30 -10.85 -20.34
CA THR A 334 -2.86 -10.79 -20.52
C THR A 334 -2.25 -12.21 -20.58
N GLY A 335 -1.66 -12.55 -21.73
CA GLY A 335 -0.99 -13.83 -21.98
C GLY A 335 0.39 -13.93 -21.32
N SER A 336 0.49 -13.66 -20.02
CA SER A 336 1.75 -13.41 -19.32
C SER A 336 2.71 -14.59 -19.36
N ARG A 337 3.85 -14.42 -20.05
CA ARG A 337 5.02 -15.31 -19.96
C ARG A 337 5.85 -14.99 -18.73
N LEU A 338 5.46 -15.53 -17.58
CA LEU A 338 6.27 -15.40 -16.38
C LEU A 338 7.55 -16.23 -16.52
N GLY A 339 8.72 -15.57 -16.53
CA GLY A 339 10.02 -16.23 -16.54
C GLY A 339 10.88 -15.69 -15.41
N THR A 340 10.88 -16.34 -14.26
CA THR A 340 11.70 -15.89 -13.12
C THR A 340 13.17 -16.19 -13.41
N ARG A 341 13.97 -15.17 -13.71
CA ARG A 341 15.43 -15.24 -13.58
C ARG A 341 15.79 -14.71 -12.20
N VAL A 342 16.21 -15.61 -11.30
CA VAL A 342 16.86 -15.24 -10.04
C VAL A 342 18.33 -14.97 -10.39
N PRO A 343 18.84 -13.74 -10.28
CA PRO A 343 20.27 -13.50 -10.46
C PRO A 343 21.07 -14.35 -9.46
N ARG A 344 22.25 -14.83 -9.86
CA ARG A 344 23.14 -15.60 -8.97
C ARG A 344 23.88 -14.74 -7.93
N ASP A 345 23.68 -13.41 -7.92
CA ASP A 345 24.41 -12.54 -6.99
C ASP A 345 23.82 -12.58 -5.57
N ALA A 346 24.64 -13.08 -4.65
CA ALA A 346 24.34 -13.37 -3.26
C ALA A 346 24.36 -12.13 -2.36
N GLY A 347 23.63 -11.07 -2.74
CA GLY A 347 23.43 -9.87 -1.93
C GLY A 347 22.34 -10.01 -0.85
N LYS A 348 21.95 -8.86 -0.27
CA LYS A 348 20.87 -8.72 0.74
C LYS A 348 19.45 -8.72 0.13
N THR A 349 19.30 -8.83 -1.19
CA THR A 349 18.03 -8.72 -1.92
C THR A 349 17.86 -9.88 -2.92
N MET A 350 16.61 -10.28 -3.17
CA MET A 350 16.22 -11.18 -4.25
C MET A 350 15.44 -10.42 -5.31
N HIS A 351 15.80 -10.61 -6.57
CA HIS A 351 15.13 -10.00 -7.71
C HIS A 351 14.33 -11.05 -8.49
N HIS A 352 13.06 -10.76 -8.76
CA HIS A 352 12.17 -11.54 -9.59
C HIS A 352 11.82 -10.74 -10.84
N ARG A 353 12.30 -11.20 -12.00
CA ARG A 353 11.93 -10.60 -13.28
C ARG A 353 10.71 -11.29 -13.88
N ILE A 354 9.77 -10.51 -14.40
CA ILE A 354 8.56 -10.97 -15.07
C ILE A 354 8.54 -10.37 -16.46
N SER A 355 8.50 -11.20 -17.49
CA SER A 355 8.33 -10.72 -18.86
C SER A 355 6.85 -10.63 -19.18
N CYS A 356 6.38 -9.43 -19.53
CA CYS A 356 5.00 -9.17 -19.93
C CYS A 356 4.89 -9.14 -21.46
N LYS A 357 5.56 -10.09 -22.13
CA LYS A 357 5.49 -10.18 -23.60
C LYS A 357 4.05 -10.47 -24.02
N ASP A 358 3.53 -9.70 -24.97
CA ASP A 358 2.15 -9.79 -25.48
C ASP A 358 1.08 -9.48 -24.40
N CYS A 359 1.45 -8.81 -23.31
CA CYS A 359 0.53 -8.32 -22.29
C CYS A 359 0.30 -6.82 -22.52
N GLY A 360 -0.96 -6.39 -22.55
CA GLY A 360 -1.29 -5.00 -22.84
C GLY A 360 -1.85 -4.76 -24.25
N LYS A 361 -2.30 -3.54 -24.49
CA LYS A 361 -2.74 -3.02 -25.80
C LYS A 361 -1.88 -1.80 -26.12
N GLU A 362 -1.36 -1.71 -27.34
CA GLU A 362 -0.62 -0.53 -27.82
C GLU A 362 0.54 -0.08 -26.90
N ASP A 363 1.35 -1.04 -26.44
CA ASP A 363 2.46 -0.82 -25.49
C ASP A 363 2.05 -0.27 -24.11
N ARG A 364 0.76 -0.34 -23.76
CA ARG A 364 0.25 -0.04 -22.43
C ARG A 364 -0.07 -1.29 -21.64
N LEU A 365 0.20 -1.29 -20.34
CA LEU A 365 -0.10 -2.39 -19.42
C LEU A 365 -0.77 -1.84 -18.17
N ALA A 366 -1.97 -2.34 -17.86
CA ALA A 366 -2.63 -2.07 -16.58
C ALA A 366 -2.29 -3.15 -15.56
N LEU A 367 -2.16 -2.76 -14.29
CA LEU A 367 -1.86 -3.64 -13.16
C LEU A 367 -2.69 -3.20 -11.95
N GLN A 368 -3.04 -4.13 -11.07
CA GLN A 368 -3.53 -3.80 -9.73
C GLN A 368 -2.52 -4.24 -8.67
N LEU A 369 -2.17 -3.30 -7.81
CA LEU A 369 -1.46 -3.50 -6.56
C LEU A 369 -2.48 -3.44 -5.40
N ARG A 370 -2.48 -4.44 -4.53
CA ARG A 370 -3.30 -4.41 -3.32
C ARG A 370 -2.47 -4.68 -2.09
N ILE A 371 -2.59 -3.78 -1.11
CA ILE A 371 -2.03 -3.99 0.22
C ILE A 371 -2.96 -4.96 0.95
N ILE A 372 -2.45 -6.14 1.27
CA ILE A 372 -3.18 -7.10 2.07
C ILE A 372 -2.92 -6.77 3.56
N PRO A 373 -3.92 -6.40 4.37
CA PRO A 373 -3.71 -6.36 5.82
C PRO A 373 -3.38 -7.76 6.32
N SER A 374 -2.47 -7.86 7.29
CA SER A 374 -1.82 -9.08 7.76
C SER A 374 -2.73 -10.20 8.30
N PHE A 375 -4.03 -9.97 8.45
CA PHE A 375 -4.99 -11.03 8.83
C PHE A 375 -5.58 -11.77 7.62
N LEU A 376 -5.28 -11.36 6.39
CA LEU A 376 -5.74 -12.00 5.15
C LEU A 376 -4.67 -12.93 4.53
N GLU A 377 -3.77 -13.50 5.34
CA GLU A 377 -2.73 -14.48 4.96
C GLU A 377 -3.24 -15.78 4.30
N LYS A 378 -4.56 -15.92 4.09
CA LYS A 378 -5.16 -17.09 3.44
C LYS A 378 -5.27 -16.83 1.95
N THR A 379 -4.69 -17.72 1.14
CA THR A 379 -4.75 -17.69 -0.34
C THR A 379 -6.17 -17.49 -0.90
N GLY A 380 -7.21 -17.98 -0.20
CA GLY A 380 -8.61 -17.77 -0.60
C GLY A 380 -9.04 -16.30 -0.70
N LEU A 381 -8.50 -15.41 0.13
CA LEU A 381 -8.84 -13.99 0.11
C LEU A 381 -8.13 -13.25 -1.03
N ALA A 382 -6.93 -13.70 -1.40
CA ALA A 382 -6.22 -13.18 -2.56
C ALA A 382 -6.92 -13.58 -3.87
N GLU A 383 -7.53 -14.77 -3.91
CA GLU A 383 -8.38 -15.22 -5.02
C GLU A 383 -9.65 -14.38 -5.19
N GLU A 384 -10.30 -13.94 -4.10
CA GLU A 384 -11.43 -13.00 -4.19
C GLU A 384 -11.01 -11.66 -4.82
N CYS A 385 -9.84 -11.14 -4.46
CA CYS A 385 -9.28 -9.92 -5.06
C CYS A 385 -8.99 -10.11 -6.55
N ARG A 386 -8.40 -11.25 -6.91
CA ARG A 386 -8.10 -11.60 -8.31
C ARG A 386 -9.38 -11.64 -9.13
N LYS A 387 -10.39 -12.36 -8.64
CA LYS A 387 -11.69 -12.53 -9.29
C LYS A 387 -12.39 -11.19 -9.51
N ASP A 388 -12.35 -10.32 -8.50
CA ASP A 388 -12.90 -8.96 -8.60
C ASP A 388 -12.29 -8.18 -9.77
N TYR A 389 -10.96 -8.20 -9.90
CA TYR A 389 -10.24 -7.46 -10.93
C TYR A 389 -10.29 -8.10 -12.33
N GLN A 390 -10.16 -9.42 -12.41
CA GLN A 390 -10.00 -10.16 -13.68
C GLN A 390 -11.33 -10.45 -14.38
N TYR A 391 -12.43 -10.42 -13.64
CA TYR A 391 -13.76 -10.68 -14.13
C TYR A 391 -14.68 -9.61 -13.58
N PRO A 392 -14.60 -8.34 -14.02
CA PRO A 392 -15.42 -7.26 -13.47
C PRO A 392 -16.92 -7.56 -13.60
N GLY A 393 -17.76 -6.91 -12.78
CA GLY A 393 -19.21 -7.10 -12.84
C GLY A 393 -19.84 -6.47 -14.09
N ASP A 394 -21.04 -6.92 -14.47
CA ASP A 394 -21.71 -6.34 -15.63
C ASP A 394 -22.41 -5.02 -15.23
N LEU A 395 -22.21 -3.99 -16.04
CA LEU A 395 -22.88 -2.71 -15.89
C LEU A 395 -23.88 -2.49 -17.03
N SER A 396 -25.03 -1.93 -16.71
CA SER A 396 -25.96 -1.39 -17.70
C SER A 396 -26.41 0.00 -17.29
N VAL A 397 -26.60 0.88 -18.28
CA VAL A 397 -26.89 2.30 -18.09
C VAL A 397 -28.22 2.62 -18.75
N GLN A 398 -29.09 3.36 -18.06
CA GLN A 398 -30.33 3.88 -18.62
C GLN A 398 -30.20 5.38 -18.90
N GLY A 399 -30.47 5.78 -20.15
CA GLY A 399 -30.38 7.17 -20.60
C GLY A 399 -28.95 7.65 -20.86
N GLY A 400 -28.02 6.72 -21.06
CA GLY A 400 -26.61 6.94 -21.38
C GLY A 400 -26.03 5.66 -21.98
N GLU A 401 -24.71 5.55 -22.01
CA GLU A 401 -24.01 4.39 -22.57
C GLU A 401 -22.79 4.00 -21.73
N ILE A 402 -22.34 2.76 -21.92
CA ILE A 402 -21.07 2.29 -21.38
C ILE A 402 -19.97 2.90 -22.25
N PHE A 403 -18.97 3.52 -21.62
CA PHE A 403 -17.90 4.22 -22.32
C PHE A 403 -16.66 3.31 -22.44
N THR A 404 -16.40 2.82 -23.65
CA THR A 404 -15.36 1.79 -23.93
C THR A 404 -14.05 2.36 -24.48
N ASP A 405 -13.99 3.67 -24.66
CA ASP A 405 -12.85 4.39 -25.26
C ASP A 405 -12.03 5.16 -24.20
N ASP A 406 -12.21 4.85 -22.91
CA ASP A 406 -11.41 5.46 -21.84
C ASP A 406 -9.95 5.01 -21.95
N PRO A 407 -8.93 5.89 -21.80
CA PRO A 407 -7.53 5.55 -22.10
C PRO A 407 -6.94 4.35 -21.33
N GLY A 408 -7.55 3.98 -20.21
CA GLY A 408 -7.18 2.85 -19.36
C GLY A 408 -8.05 1.60 -19.51
N ASP A 409 -9.09 1.65 -20.35
CA ASP A 409 -9.87 0.48 -20.79
C ASP A 409 -9.16 -0.18 -21.97
N LEU A 410 -8.29 -1.14 -21.65
CA LEU A 410 -7.38 -1.72 -22.61
C LEU A 410 -8.03 -2.83 -23.44
N ASN A 411 -9.20 -3.33 -23.05
CA ASN A 411 -9.92 -4.37 -23.80
C ASN A 411 -11.22 -3.83 -24.45
N SER A 412 -11.60 -2.58 -24.15
CA SER A 412 -12.79 -1.88 -24.63
C SER A 412 -14.10 -2.55 -24.19
N ASP A 413 -14.17 -3.01 -22.93
CA ASP A 413 -15.37 -3.64 -22.33
C ASP A 413 -16.16 -2.71 -21.38
N GLY A 414 -15.69 -1.49 -21.16
CA GLY A 414 -16.29 -0.50 -20.27
C GLY A 414 -15.80 -0.56 -18.82
N TYR A 415 -14.91 -1.49 -18.48
CA TYR A 415 -14.18 -1.52 -17.22
C TYR A 415 -12.73 -1.07 -17.45
N ASN A 416 -12.40 0.12 -16.96
CA ASN A 416 -11.04 0.63 -17.04
C ASN A 416 -10.13 -0.14 -16.06
N GLU A 417 -9.24 -0.98 -16.59
CA GLU A 417 -8.35 -1.81 -15.76
C GLU A 417 -7.23 -1.02 -15.08
N SER A 418 -6.92 0.18 -15.56
CA SER A 418 -5.87 1.05 -15.01
C SER A 418 -6.35 1.99 -13.91
N GLU A 419 -7.66 2.22 -13.84
CA GLU A 419 -8.32 2.98 -12.79
C GLU A 419 -9.20 2.10 -11.89
N GLY A 420 -9.51 0.86 -12.29
CA GLY A 420 -10.31 -0.08 -11.50
C GLY A 420 -11.76 0.34 -11.31
N CYS A 421 -12.37 0.92 -12.35
CA CYS A 421 -13.73 1.45 -12.31
C CYS A 421 -14.48 1.18 -13.62
N HIS A 422 -15.80 1.10 -13.52
CA HIS A 422 -16.66 1.10 -14.70
C HIS A 422 -16.88 2.51 -15.21
N VAL A 423 -16.79 2.72 -16.52
CA VAL A 423 -16.89 4.05 -17.13
C VAL A 423 -18.18 4.14 -17.93
N VAL A 424 -18.91 5.24 -17.72
CA VAL A 424 -20.19 5.52 -18.38
C VAL A 424 -20.20 6.93 -18.90
N SER A 425 -20.89 7.13 -20.01
CA SER A 425 -21.13 8.44 -20.62
C SER A 425 -22.62 8.76 -20.60
N GLY A 426 -22.95 9.96 -20.12
CA GLY A 426 -24.34 10.35 -19.90
C GLY A 426 -25.08 9.40 -18.94
N GLY A 427 -26.41 9.51 -18.94
CA GLY A 427 -27.26 8.72 -18.05
C GLY A 427 -27.15 9.10 -16.57
N ARG A 428 -28.06 8.55 -15.77
CA ARG A 428 -28.13 8.78 -14.31
C ARG A 428 -28.56 7.54 -13.53
N ILE A 429 -28.87 6.46 -14.21
CA ILE A 429 -29.33 5.21 -13.63
C ILE A 429 -28.37 4.12 -14.08
N LEU A 430 -27.76 3.46 -13.10
CA LEU A 430 -26.88 2.33 -13.30
C LEU A 430 -27.53 1.09 -12.70
N GLU A 431 -27.59 0.00 -13.46
CA GLU A 431 -27.85 -1.33 -12.90
C GLU A 431 -26.56 -2.14 -12.98
N PHE A 432 -25.99 -2.42 -11.82
CA PHE A 432 -24.76 -3.19 -11.68
C PHE A 432 -25.06 -4.60 -11.17
N ARG A 433 -24.48 -5.60 -11.82
CA ARG A 433 -24.64 -7.02 -11.50
C ARG A 433 -23.29 -7.60 -11.12
N ALA A 434 -23.23 -8.22 -9.94
CA ALA A 434 -21.98 -8.75 -9.41
C ALA A 434 -21.46 -9.96 -10.21
N GLY A 435 -22.31 -10.69 -10.92
CA GLY A 435 -21.93 -11.97 -11.54
C GLY A 435 -21.60 -13.02 -10.47
N ASP A 436 -20.63 -13.89 -10.74
CA ASP A 436 -20.33 -15.05 -9.87
C ASP A 436 -19.48 -14.72 -8.62
N HIS A 437 -19.11 -13.46 -8.43
CA HIS A 437 -18.13 -13.05 -7.43
C HIS A 437 -18.59 -11.82 -6.64
N ASP A 438 -18.22 -11.78 -5.36
CA ASP A 438 -18.43 -10.61 -4.51
C ASP A 438 -17.68 -9.39 -5.06
N ARG A 439 -18.32 -8.22 -5.04
CA ARG A 439 -17.79 -6.95 -5.53
C ARG A 439 -17.57 -5.98 -4.38
N PRO A 440 -16.39 -5.99 -3.74
CA PRO A 440 -16.07 -5.05 -2.69
C PRO A 440 -15.76 -3.67 -3.28
N ASN A 441 -16.51 -2.67 -2.86
CA ASN A 441 -16.31 -1.27 -3.21
C ASN A 441 -16.27 -0.98 -4.73
N PRO A 442 -17.31 -1.32 -5.51
CA PRO A 442 -17.35 -0.96 -6.93
C PRO A 442 -17.26 0.56 -7.11
N VAL A 443 -16.60 0.98 -8.18
CA VAL A 443 -16.37 2.38 -8.54
C VAL A 443 -16.94 2.65 -9.92
N PHE A 444 -17.65 3.75 -10.06
CA PHE A 444 -18.26 4.21 -11.31
C PHE A 444 -17.74 5.60 -11.63
N LYS A 445 -17.21 5.77 -12.84
CA LYS A 445 -16.74 7.03 -13.42
C LYS A 445 -17.75 7.48 -14.46
N PHE A 446 -18.40 8.61 -14.21
CA PHE A 446 -19.30 9.24 -15.15
C PHE A 446 -18.53 10.32 -15.91
N VAL A 447 -18.44 10.17 -17.22
CA VAL A 447 -17.86 11.16 -18.13
C VAL A 447 -19.02 11.93 -18.79
N SER A 448 -18.93 13.26 -18.79
CA SER A 448 -19.96 14.17 -19.29
C SER A 448 -21.38 13.82 -18.79
N PRO A 449 -21.61 13.73 -17.46
CA PRO A 449 -22.90 13.35 -16.90
C PRO A 449 -24.02 14.33 -17.30
N ALA A 450 -25.24 13.81 -17.48
CA ALA A 450 -26.39 14.56 -17.97
C ALA A 450 -27.09 15.43 -16.90
N PHE A 451 -26.38 15.84 -15.86
CA PHE A 451 -26.90 16.62 -14.74
C PHE A 451 -25.84 17.58 -14.18
N VAL A 452 -26.30 18.60 -13.45
CA VAL A 452 -25.45 19.64 -12.87
C VAL A 452 -25.62 19.61 -11.35
N GLY A 453 -24.51 19.73 -10.61
CA GLY A 453 -24.50 19.71 -9.15
C GLY A 453 -24.12 18.35 -8.56
N ILE A 454 -24.22 18.20 -7.24
CA ILE A 454 -23.99 16.91 -6.56
C ILE A 454 -25.37 16.25 -6.37
N PRO A 455 -25.68 15.17 -7.12
CA PRO A 455 -26.96 14.49 -7.01
C PRO A 455 -27.06 13.68 -5.71
N ASP A 456 -28.29 13.42 -5.29
CA ASP A 456 -28.58 12.41 -4.28
C ASP A 456 -28.31 11.02 -4.88
N VAL A 457 -27.72 10.13 -4.08
CA VAL A 457 -27.49 8.74 -4.48
C VAL A 457 -28.62 7.88 -3.94
N ILE A 458 -29.45 7.37 -4.85
CA ILE A 458 -30.55 6.47 -4.54
C ILE A 458 -30.12 5.05 -4.90
N VAL A 459 -30.22 4.14 -3.94
CA VAL A 459 -29.92 2.72 -4.10
C VAL A 459 -31.21 1.91 -3.90
N ASP A 460 -31.60 1.17 -4.93
CA ASP A 460 -32.81 0.34 -4.95
C ASP A 460 -34.07 1.11 -4.46
N GLY A 461 -34.19 2.38 -4.88
CA GLY A 461 -35.32 3.26 -4.58
C GLY A 461 -35.29 3.94 -3.20
N ARG A 462 -34.17 3.86 -2.47
CA ARG A 462 -33.98 4.56 -1.19
C ARG A 462 -32.75 5.46 -1.25
N ILE A 463 -32.85 6.66 -0.69
CA ILE A 463 -31.67 7.53 -0.53
C ILE A 463 -30.65 6.78 0.31
N ALA A 464 -29.44 6.62 -0.24
CA ALA A 464 -28.35 5.94 0.43
C ALA A 464 -27.79 6.83 1.53
N ASP A 465 -27.40 6.21 2.65
CA ASP A 465 -26.66 6.92 3.68
C ASP A 465 -25.24 7.23 3.17
N SER A 466 -24.83 8.51 3.30
CA SER A 466 -23.54 9.03 2.86
C SER A 466 -22.31 8.32 3.47
N SER A 467 -22.49 7.49 4.48
CA SER A 467 -21.45 6.59 5.01
C SER A 467 -21.14 5.40 4.09
N PHE A 468 -22.06 5.02 3.19
CA PHE A 468 -21.90 3.90 2.26
C PHE A 468 -21.38 4.31 0.89
N TYR A 469 -21.12 5.59 0.63
CA TYR A 469 -20.55 5.99 -0.65
C TYR A 469 -19.72 7.27 -0.55
N LYS A 470 -18.92 7.50 -1.59
CA LYS A 470 -18.30 8.79 -1.88
C LYS A 470 -18.69 9.20 -3.27
N LEU A 471 -19.18 10.43 -3.37
CA LEU A 471 -19.52 11.07 -4.63
C LEU A 471 -18.69 12.34 -4.72
N CYS A 472 -17.87 12.47 -5.77
CA CYS A 472 -16.97 13.60 -5.93
C CYS A 472 -16.82 13.97 -7.40
N TRP A 473 -17.00 15.25 -7.71
CA TRP A 473 -16.52 15.81 -8.97
C TRP A 473 -15.00 15.90 -8.91
N VAL A 474 -14.33 15.39 -9.94
CA VAL A 474 -12.87 15.46 -10.05
C VAL A 474 -12.46 16.57 -11.00
N ASP A 475 -13.31 16.86 -11.98
CA ASP A 475 -13.26 18.02 -12.87
C ASP A 475 -14.72 18.37 -13.28
N PRO A 476 -14.97 19.43 -14.07
CA PRO A 476 -16.33 19.82 -14.47
C PRO A 476 -17.11 18.78 -15.29
N GLU A 477 -16.45 17.79 -15.88
CA GLU A 477 -17.04 16.79 -16.77
C GLU A 477 -16.97 15.37 -16.20
N THR A 478 -16.25 15.15 -15.10
CA THR A 478 -16.05 13.81 -14.53
C THR A 478 -16.52 13.74 -13.09
N LEU A 479 -17.45 12.81 -12.83
CA LEU A 479 -17.96 12.49 -11.50
C LEU A 479 -17.60 11.05 -11.12
N ILE A 480 -17.08 10.86 -9.91
CA ILE A 480 -16.74 9.56 -9.36
C ILE A 480 -17.72 9.17 -8.26
N LEU A 481 -18.35 8.01 -8.40
CA LEU A 481 -19.11 7.33 -7.36
C LEU A 481 -18.33 6.10 -6.88
N CYS A 482 -17.82 6.14 -5.66
CA CYS A 482 -17.24 4.99 -4.96
C CYS A 482 -18.26 4.43 -3.97
N TRP A 483 -18.70 3.19 -4.15
CA TRP A 483 -19.50 2.50 -3.14
C TRP A 483 -18.59 1.95 -2.02
N HIS A 484 -19.03 2.03 -0.77
CA HIS A 484 -18.33 1.57 0.43
C HIS A 484 -19.05 0.36 1.05
N GLY A 485 -19.25 -0.66 0.21
CA GLY A 485 -19.87 -1.92 0.61
C GLY A 485 -19.54 -3.02 -0.38
N THR A 486 -19.98 -4.24 -0.06
CA THR A 486 -19.85 -5.40 -0.94
C THR A 486 -21.19 -5.67 -1.61
N ILE A 487 -21.20 -5.79 -2.93
CA ILE A 487 -22.34 -6.36 -3.65
C ILE A 487 -22.07 -7.87 -3.76
N PRO A 488 -22.89 -8.74 -3.14
CA PRO A 488 -22.60 -10.16 -3.08
C PRO A 488 -22.71 -10.82 -4.46
N ALA A 489 -22.03 -11.95 -4.65
CA ALA A 489 -22.18 -12.80 -5.82
C ALA A 489 -23.66 -13.13 -6.09
N GLY A 490 -24.06 -13.07 -7.36
CA GLY A 490 -25.45 -13.17 -7.84
C GLY A 490 -26.32 -11.94 -7.53
N GLY A 491 -25.79 -10.97 -6.78
CA GLY A 491 -26.46 -9.74 -6.43
C GLY A 491 -26.57 -8.75 -7.59
N ARG A 492 -27.56 -7.87 -7.47
CA ARG A 492 -27.80 -6.76 -8.38
C ARG A 492 -28.17 -5.53 -7.56
N VAL A 493 -27.65 -4.38 -7.94
CA VAL A 493 -27.95 -3.10 -7.30
C VAL A 493 -28.26 -2.06 -8.37
N ARG A 494 -29.33 -1.30 -8.17
CA ARG A 494 -29.67 -0.15 -9.00
C ARG A 494 -29.25 1.13 -8.29
N PHE A 495 -28.29 1.86 -8.87
CA PHE A 495 -27.93 3.21 -8.46
C PHE A 495 -28.70 4.21 -9.32
N THR A 496 -29.20 5.27 -8.72
CA THR A 496 -29.88 6.38 -9.39
C THR A 496 -29.34 7.69 -8.81
N LEU A 497 -28.92 8.60 -9.69
CA LEU A 497 -28.42 9.93 -9.37
C LEU A 497 -29.50 10.96 -9.69
N GLU A 498 -30.04 11.63 -8.68
CA GLU A 498 -31.16 12.58 -8.82
C GLU A 498 -30.87 13.98 -8.27
#